data_AF-A0AAD7GK16-F1
#
_entry.id   AF-A0AAD7GK16-F1
#
_cell.length_a   1.000
_cell.length_b   1.000
_cell.length_c   1.000
_cell.angle_alpha   90.00
_cell.angle_beta   90.00
_cell.angle_gamma   90.00
#
_symmetry.space_group_name_H-M   'P 1'
#
loop_
_entity.id
_entity.type
_entity.pdbx_description
1 polymer ?
#
loop_
_entity_poly.entity_id
_entity_poly.type
_entity_poly.pdbx_seq_one_letter_code
_entity_poly.pdbx_strand_id
1 'polypeptide(L)'
;YLENAITARFMNQQFAGIAATDACTGNTTACVAGSFAMCISDAWVLTPCASGLVCAAVPQSSTLGTVLSCDSLDDVAQRFAVAGVDSGLDSS
;
A
#
# COMPACT_ATOMS: atom_id res chain seq x y z
N TYR A 1 -6.32 15.82 3.63
CA TYR A 1 -6.39 14.46 4.20
C TYR A 1 -7.31 13.54 3.40
N LEU A 2 -8.61 13.89 3.22
CA LEU A 2 -9.55 13.05 2.46
C LEU A 2 -9.07 12.64 1.05
N GLU A 3 -8.58 13.58 0.25
CA GLU A 3 -8.08 13.30 -1.10
C GLU A 3 -6.91 12.29 -1.09
N ASN A 4 -5.98 12.45 -0.15
CA ASN A 4 -4.88 11.51 0.06
C ASN A 4 -5.40 10.12 0.44
N ALA A 5 -6.44 10.04 1.28
CA ALA A 5 -7.04 8.77 1.69
C ALA A 5 -7.75 8.09 0.53
N ILE A 6 -8.49 8.81 -0.30
CA ILE A 6 -9.11 8.26 -1.52
C ILE A 6 -8.03 7.73 -2.48
N THR A 7 -6.95 8.49 -2.66
CA THR A 7 -5.83 8.07 -3.52
C THR A 7 -5.16 6.82 -2.99
N ALA A 8 -4.85 6.78 -1.68
CA ALA A 8 -4.22 5.64 -1.03
C ALA A 8 -5.12 4.38 -1.11
N ARG A 9 -6.43 4.55 -0.97
CA ARG A 9 -7.41 3.46 -1.10
C ARG A 9 -7.37 2.84 -2.49
N PHE A 10 -7.35 3.69 -3.52
CA PHE A 10 -7.25 3.22 -4.90
C PHE A 10 -5.93 2.48 -5.17
N MET A 11 -4.82 2.98 -4.61
CA MET A 11 -3.53 2.29 -4.70
C MET A 11 -3.57 0.91 -4.03
N ASN A 12 -4.15 0.79 -2.83
CA ASN A 12 -4.30 -0.49 -2.14
C ASN A 12 -5.14 -1.49 -2.95
N GLN A 13 -6.22 -1.04 -3.58
CA GLN A 13 -7.03 -1.86 -4.47
C GLN A 13 -6.27 -2.31 -5.73
N GLN A 14 -5.46 -1.42 -6.32
CA GLN A 14 -4.61 -1.77 -7.46
C GLN A 14 -3.56 -2.83 -7.07
N PHE A 15 -2.92 -2.63 -5.92
CA PHE A 15 -1.91 -3.53 -5.37
C PHE A 15 -2.44 -4.93 -5.07
N ALA A 16 -3.70 -5.06 -4.64
CA ALA A 16 -4.35 -6.36 -4.45
C ALA A 16 -4.43 -7.20 -5.74
N GLY A 17 -4.38 -6.56 -6.91
CA GLY A 17 -4.38 -7.22 -8.21
C GLY A 17 -3.00 -7.63 -8.72
N ILE A 18 -1.91 -7.30 -8.02
CA ILE A 18 -0.53 -7.59 -8.46
C ILE A 18 -0.04 -8.89 -7.82
N ALA A 19 0.39 -9.83 -8.65
CA ALA A 19 1.10 -11.03 -8.21
C ALA A 19 2.61 -10.80 -8.20
N ALA A 20 3.33 -11.48 -7.30
CA ALA A 20 4.80 -11.43 -7.25
C ALA A 20 5.48 -11.95 -8.54
N THR A 21 4.76 -12.73 -9.35
CA THR A 21 5.21 -13.26 -10.64
C THR A 21 4.92 -12.33 -11.82
N ASP A 22 4.17 -11.25 -11.60
CA ASP A 22 3.87 -10.31 -12.67
C ASP A 22 5.13 -9.55 -13.07
N ALA A 23 5.24 -9.25 -14.36
CA ALA A 23 6.23 -8.29 -14.82
C ALA A 23 5.87 -6.90 -14.31
N CYS A 24 6.88 -6.14 -13.94
CA CYS A 24 6.74 -4.74 -13.56
C CYS A 24 7.54 -3.88 -14.53
N THR A 25 7.32 -2.57 -14.52
CA THR A 25 8.05 -1.66 -15.42
C THR A 25 8.64 -0.48 -14.66
N GLY A 26 9.84 -0.09 -15.06
CA GLY A 26 10.54 1.06 -14.49
C GLY A 26 10.95 0.85 -13.03
N ASN A 27 11.19 1.94 -12.31
CA ASN A 27 11.59 1.91 -10.89
C ASN A 27 10.37 2.09 -9.98
N THR A 28 9.26 1.40 -10.29
CA THR A 28 8.02 1.52 -9.54
C THR A 28 8.09 0.78 -8.20
N THR A 29 7.30 1.23 -7.24
CA THR A 29 7.12 0.57 -5.95
C THR A 29 5.64 0.24 -5.73
N ALA A 30 5.39 -0.86 -5.03
CA ALA A 30 4.05 -1.35 -4.75
C ALA A 30 4.02 -2.11 -3.42
N CYS A 31 2.82 -2.43 -2.95
CA CYS A 31 2.63 -3.48 -1.96
C CYS A 31 2.20 -4.76 -2.68
N VAL A 32 2.99 -5.83 -2.62
CA VAL A 32 2.70 -7.09 -3.32
C VAL A 32 2.67 -8.20 -2.29
N ALA A 33 1.54 -8.92 -2.21
CA ALA A 33 1.29 -9.95 -1.20
C ALA A 33 1.62 -9.48 0.24
N GLY A 34 1.27 -8.23 0.56
CA GLY A 34 1.53 -7.62 1.87
C GLY A 34 2.98 -7.21 2.14
N SER A 35 3.90 -7.40 1.19
CA SER A 35 5.30 -6.99 1.28
C SER A 35 5.56 -5.70 0.51
N PHE A 36 6.57 -4.92 0.92
CA PHE A 36 7.05 -3.81 0.11
C PHE A 36 7.78 -4.35 -1.11
N ALA A 37 7.40 -3.92 -2.30
CA ALA A 37 7.99 -4.40 -3.54
C ALA A 37 8.62 -3.24 -4.32
N MET A 38 9.82 -3.48 -4.87
CA MET A 38 10.46 -2.61 -5.84
C MET A 38 10.58 -3.34 -7.16
N CYS A 39 10.30 -2.64 -8.26
CA CYS A 39 10.57 -3.17 -9.58
C CYS A 39 12.05 -3.02 -9.92
N ILE A 40 12.74 -4.14 -10.17
CA ILE A 40 14.16 -4.18 -10.55
C ILE A 40 14.32 -5.12 -11.74
N SER A 41 14.77 -4.58 -12.87
CA SER A 41 14.94 -5.34 -14.13
C SER A 41 13.66 -6.09 -14.53
N ASP A 42 12.53 -5.37 -14.51
CA ASP A 42 11.19 -5.84 -14.86
C ASP A 42 10.62 -6.97 -13.98
N ALA A 43 11.25 -7.26 -12.84
CA ALA A 43 10.79 -8.21 -11.84
C ALA A 43 10.58 -7.56 -10.47
N TRP A 44 9.58 -8.03 -9.73
CA TRP A 44 9.33 -7.59 -8.36
C TRP A 44 10.35 -8.17 -7.38
N VAL A 45 11.03 -7.29 -6.65
CA VAL A 45 11.86 -7.65 -5.49
C VAL A 45 11.11 -7.28 -4.22
N LEU A 46 10.64 -8.31 -3.50
CA LEU A 46 9.82 -8.17 -2.30
C LEU A 46 10.72 -8.12 -1.06
N THR A 47 10.47 -7.12 -0.22
CA THR A 47 10.97 -7.01 1.15
C THR A 47 9.78 -7.19 2.09
N PRO A 48 9.70 -8.31 2.84
CA PRO A 48 8.60 -8.53 3.76
C PRO A 48 8.62 -7.51 4.90
N CYS A 49 7.43 -7.09 5.32
CA CYS A 49 7.28 -6.31 6.55
C CYS A 49 7.60 -7.17 7.78
N ALA A 50 7.90 -6.53 8.91
CA ALA A 50 8.07 -7.23 10.17
C ALA A 50 6.79 -7.98 10.57
N SER A 51 6.93 -9.00 11.42
CA SER A 51 5.80 -9.82 11.88
C SER A 51 4.66 -8.96 12.43
N GLY A 52 3.43 -9.22 11.96
CA GLY A 52 2.23 -8.48 12.36
C GLY A 52 2.00 -7.17 11.61
N LEU A 53 2.89 -6.79 10.69
CA LEU A 53 2.74 -5.62 9.83
C LEU A 53 2.44 -6.03 8.39
N VAL A 54 1.79 -5.14 7.66
CA VAL A 54 1.50 -5.25 6.23
C VAL A 54 1.94 -3.99 5.50
N CYS A 55 2.41 -4.14 4.26
CA CYS A 55 2.62 -3.01 3.38
C CYS A 55 1.26 -2.45 2.95
N ALA A 56 1.06 -1.14 3.14
CA ALA A 56 -0.09 -0.42 2.64
C ALA A 56 0.32 0.95 2.09
N ALA A 57 -0.42 1.45 1.11
CA ALA A 57 -0.48 2.88 0.84
C ALA A 57 -1.32 3.56 1.94
N VAL A 58 -0.76 4.61 2.55
CA VAL A 58 -1.42 5.41 3.59
C VAL A 58 -1.40 6.90 3.21
N PRO A 59 -2.41 7.68 3.64
CA PRO A 59 -2.48 9.12 3.35
C PRO A 59 -1.40 9.90 4.09
N GLN A 60 -0.71 10.82 3.40
CA GLN A 60 0.16 11.78 4.08
C GLN A 60 -0.66 12.80 4.88
N SER A 61 -0.18 13.18 6.08
CA SER A 61 -0.88 14.08 7.01
C SER A 61 -0.52 15.56 6.83
N SER A 62 0.69 15.86 6.38
CA SER A 62 1.25 17.22 6.28
C SER A 62 1.34 17.76 4.86
N THR A 63 1.23 16.91 3.84
CA THR A 63 1.41 17.24 2.42
C THR A 63 0.41 16.47 1.57
N LEU A 64 0.23 16.89 0.32
CA LEU A 64 -0.55 16.11 -0.66
C LEU A 64 0.21 14.84 -1.06
N GLY A 65 -0.53 13.75 -1.22
CA GLY A 65 -0.02 12.47 -1.67
C GLY A 65 -0.13 11.35 -0.64
N THR A 66 0.50 10.24 -0.98
CA THR A 66 0.47 8.98 -0.23
C THR A 66 1.90 8.52 0.05
N VAL A 67 2.04 7.53 0.92
CA VAL A 67 3.32 6.85 1.16
C VAL A 67 3.05 5.35 1.34
N LEU A 68 4.00 4.51 0.93
CA LEU A 68 3.96 3.09 1.26
C LEU A 68 4.64 2.87 2.62
N SER A 69 3.96 2.21 3.54
CA SER A 69 4.49 1.90 4.87
C SER A 69 4.14 0.49 5.30
N CYS A 70 5.02 -0.11 6.10
CA CYS A 70 4.70 -1.31 6.87
C CYS A 70 4.05 -0.86 8.18
N ASP A 71 2.76 -1.11 8.33
CA ASP A 71 1.97 -0.75 9.52
C ASP A 71 1.06 -1.93 9.91
N SER A 72 0.47 -1.90 11.10
CA SER A 72 -0.56 -2.88 11.46
C SER A 72 -1.84 -2.63 10.65
N LEU A 73 -2.64 -3.67 10.41
CA LEU A 73 -3.93 -3.50 9.72
C LEU A 73 -4.85 -2.54 10.47
N ASP A 74 -4.83 -2.57 11.80
CA ASP A 74 -5.61 -1.66 12.64
C ASP A 74 -5.15 -0.20 12.48
N ASP A 75 -3.84 0.06 12.48
CA ASP A 75 -3.30 1.41 12.27
C ASP A 75 -3.66 1.96 10.89
N VAL A 76 -3.57 1.11 9.86
CA VAL A 76 -3.99 1.48 8.50
C VAL A 76 -5.49 1.81 8.51
N ALA A 77 -6.34 0.93 9.04
CA ALA A 77 -7.78 1.17 9.10
C ALA A 77 -8.14 2.47 9.85
N GLN A 78 -7.49 2.74 10.98
CA GLN A 78 -7.70 3.97 11.76
C GLN A 78 -7.36 5.24 10.97
N ARG A 79 -6.25 5.24 10.21
CA ARG A 79 -5.88 6.39 9.37
C ARG A 79 -6.97 6.71 8.33
N PHE A 80 -7.51 5.69 7.69
CA PHE A 80 -8.58 5.90 6.70
C PHE A 80 -9.90 6.28 7.36
N ALA A 81 -10.22 5.73 8.53
CA ALA A 81 -11.41 6.09 9.30
C ALA A 81 -11.43 7.59 9.69
N VAL A 82 -10.27 8.21 9.98
CA VAL A 82 -10.15 9.67 10.22
C VAL A 82 -10.59 10.48 9.00
N ALA A 83 -10.43 9.96 7.79
CA ALA A 83 -10.92 10.56 6.56
C ALA A 83 -12.38 10.18 6.22
N GLY A 84 -13.00 9.25 6.95
CA GLY A 84 -14.35 8.76 6.66
C GLY A 84 -14.43 7.81 5.46
N VAL A 85 -13.34 7.10 5.14
CA VAL A 85 -13.28 6.09 4.06
C VAL A 85 -12.67 4.79 4.58
N ASP A 86 -12.86 3.66 3.89
CA ASP A 86 -12.13 2.42 4.15
C ASP A 86 -10.73 2.43 3.52
N SER A 87 -9.84 1.55 4.00
CA SER A 87 -8.47 1.42 3.53
C SER A 87 -8.33 0.78 2.14
N GLY A 88 -9.37 0.12 1.64
CA GLY A 88 -9.29 -0.69 0.43
C GLY A 88 -8.42 -1.96 0.58
N LEU A 89 -8.06 -2.32 1.81
CA LEU A 89 -7.44 -3.62 2.12
C LEU A 89 -8.55 -4.56 2.59
N ASP A 90 -8.77 -5.66 1.87
CA ASP A 90 -9.73 -6.68 2.25
C ASP A 90 -9.19 -7.42 3.48
N SER A 91 -9.95 -7.44 4.58
CA SER A 91 -9.56 -8.09 5.85
C SER A 91 -9.85 -9.59 5.87
N SER A 92 -9.68 -10.28 4.74
CA SER A 92 -10.09 -11.69 4.59
C SER A 92 -9.14 -12.65 5.28
#